data_AF-A0A9P8BTF3-F1
#
_entry.id   AF-A0A9P8BTF3-F1
#
_cell.length_a   1.000
_cell.length_b   1.000
_cell.length_c   1.000
_cell.angle_alpha   90.00
_cell.angle_beta   90.00
_cell.angle_gamma   90.00
#
_symmetry.space_group_name_H-M   'P 1'
#
loop_
_entity.id
_entity.type
_entity.pdbx_description
1 polymer ?
#
loop_
_entity_poly.entity_id
_entity_poly.type
_entity_poly.pdbx_seq_one_letter_code
_entity_poly.pdbx_strand_id
1 'polypeptide(L)'
;MSVLSDFPFPSSLTNLILEFGSSQTNTFDPSLLLRQCPLLEDLLIARWEGWYVDGPWIPRDHDRQQTFPLKGIALIYPVFRQSDLEDLLRFTPNLVELKLAGVMEDDQSFEISRPTGRIQYNRQRFCELVRSLPIKLDSFLFSFLSPSLQSDDGTQSIVTELCPNSHEWCLWTPDTTPALLKSLESLPNVITNLELCWNYLEDSGSQPCGQDSEVNVPRLLHQYLCTSPHLLRLKSLQAAYPLRGMDLHRRVGFSWLTPNTEFSWTAIEDKKHIQPGIWACRKLKKVELVVHDHEGSQISTPVSSRIIFGYLSTVCPELEFVDLRVPRVCRKNPESPLYQPVIFKRLDGGMCFMTRLKKLKLLKICTEAWTADFECGDIDLNWLLPGGRDAEEKQRRREKMEEWHDWLDEERQLEAERLAFGTGNAPMLKSADPSVPFDTKVHNQLKDLGLLSEVKSVIEEMDRDDGPEYLTQFAELSFGLHLGQRAETIMNRVFPDRRRS
;
A
#
# COMPACT_ATOMS: atom_id res chain seq x y z
N MET A 1 -9.98 -25.18 -9.18
CA MET A 1 -10.09 -23.88 -9.87
C MET A 1 -10.50 -24.09 -11.33
N SER A 2 -11.73 -23.72 -11.70
CA SER A 2 -12.21 -23.65 -13.09
C SER A 2 -11.99 -22.27 -13.74
N VAL A 3 -11.43 -21.31 -13.01
CA VAL A 3 -11.34 -19.91 -13.47
C VAL A 3 -10.42 -19.77 -14.69
N LEU A 4 -9.34 -20.55 -14.78
CA LEU A 4 -8.45 -20.54 -15.93
C LEU A 4 -9.02 -21.25 -17.15
N SER A 5 -9.92 -22.23 -16.97
CA SER A 5 -10.59 -22.87 -18.11
C SER A 5 -11.56 -21.93 -18.82
N ASP A 6 -12.06 -20.92 -18.12
CA ASP A 6 -12.97 -19.90 -18.67
C ASP A 6 -12.24 -18.62 -19.10
N PHE A 7 -10.93 -18.50 -18.82
CA PHE A 7 -10.13 -17.34 -19.17
C PHE A 7 -9.76 -17.37 -20.67
N PRO A 8 -9.99 -16.29 -21.43
CA PRO A 8 -9.64 -16.25 -22.84
C PRO A 8 -8.12 -16.17 -23.04
N PHE A 9 -7.58 -17.03 -23.90
CA PHE A 9 -6.17 -17.05 -24.32
C PHE A 9 -5.13 -17.33 -23.21
N PRO A 10 -5.32 -18.36 -22.36
CA PRO A 10 -4.38 -18.65 -21.27
C PRO A 10 -2.97 -18.95 -21.77
N SER A 11 -2.85 -19.49 -22.99
CA SER A 11 -1.58 -19.82 -23.61
C SER A 11 -0.69 -18.61 -23.94
N SER A 12 -1.28 -17.41 -24.00
CA SER A 12 -0.57 -16.16 -24.28
C SER A 12 -0.19 -15.37 -23.03
N LEU A 13 -0.64 -15.82 -21.85
CA LEU A 13 -0.37 -15.13 -20.60
C LEU A 13 1.11 -15.21 -20.24
N THR A 14 1.72 -14.04 -20.08
CA THR A 14 3.09 -13.89 -19.56
C THR A 14 3.11 -13.44 -18.10
N ASN A 15 2.03 -12.81 -17.62
CA ASN A 15 1.91 -12.28 -16.27
C ASN A 15 0.58 -12.70 -15.67
N LEU A 16 0.60 -13.30 -14.48
CA LEU A 16 -0.61 -13.68 -13.77
C LEU A 16 -0.53 -13.27 -12.30
N ILE A 17 -1.49 -12.45 -11.89
CA ILE A 17 -1.69 -12.05 -10.50
C ILE A 17 -3.04 -12.64 -10.04
N LEU A 18 -2.98 -13.52 -9.05
CA LEU A 18 -4.16 -14.10 -8.41
C LEU A 18 -4.24 -13.58 -6.97
N GLU A 19 -5.21 -12.70 -6.73
CA GLU A 19 -5.55 -12.21 -5.39
C GLU A 19 -6.88 -12.85 -4.95
N PHE A 20 -6.85 -13.67 -3.90
CA PHE A 20 -8.03 -14.36 -3.39
C PHE A 20 -8.55 -13.69 -2.11
N GLY A 21 -9.79 -13.18 -2.16
CA GLY A 21 -10.45 -12.51 -1.03
C GLY A 21 -11.52 -13.32 -0.30
N SER A 22 -11.68 -14.62 -0.58
CA SER A 22 -12.72 -15.45 0.07
C SER A 22 -12.22 -16.81 0.55
N SER A 23 -12.93 -17.37 1.53
CA SER A 23 -12.65 -18.63 2.22
C SER A 23 -13.02 -19.90 1.44
N GLN A 24 -13.48 -19.80 0.18
CA GLN A 24 -13.89 -20.98 -0.59
C GLN A 24 -12.71 -21.71 -1.27
N THR A 25 -12.66 -23.02 -1.07
CA THR A 25 -11.70 -24.03 -1.57
C THR A 25 -10.23 -23.61 -1.66
N ASN A 26 -9.46 -24.02 -0.66
CA ASN A 26 -8.05 -23.68 -0.44
C ASN A 26 -7.06 -24.50 -1.29
N THR A 27 -7.36 -24.87 -2.53
CA THR A 27 -6.43 -25.65 -3.37
C THR A 27 -6.10 -24.94 -4.67
N PHE A 28 -4.81 -24.86 -4.97
CA PHE A 28 -4.26 -24.42 -6.24
C PHE A 28 -3.40 -25.53 -6.85
N ASP A 29 -3.67 -25.87 -8.11
CA ASP A 29 -2.88 -26.86 -8.87
C ASP A 29 -1.92 -26.10 -9.81
N PRO A 30 -0.64 -25.97 -9.45
CA PRO A 30 0.37 -25.29 -10.27
C PRO A 30 0.63 -26.01 -11.60
N SER A 31 0.56 -27.34 -11.63
CA SER A 31 0.81 -28.10 -12.86
C SER A 31 -0.23 -27.79 -13.92
N LEU A 32 -1.49 -27.67 -13.52
CA LEU A 32 -2.56 -27.27 -14.43
C LEU A 32 -2.31 -25.86 -14.99
N LEU A 33 -1.92 -24.92 -14.13
CA LEU A 33 -1.61 -23.55 -14.53
C LEU A 33 -0.47 -23.50 -15.56
N LEU A 34 0.67 -24.11 -15.23
CA LEU A 34 1.86 -24.05 -16.11
C LEU A 34 1.64 -24.76 -17.44
N ARG A 35 0.79 -25.80 -17.46
CA ARG A 35 0.36 -26.44 -18.71
C ARG A 35 -0.54 -25.55 -19.55
N GLN A 36 -1.44 -24.78 -18.92
CA GLN A 36 -2.35 -23.88 -19.63
C GLN A 36 -1.68 -22.57 -20.06
N CYS A 37 -0.65 -22.14 -19.33
CA CYS A 37 0.07 -20.89 -19.53
C CYS A 37 1.58 -21.17 -19.77
N PRO A 38 1.97 -21.83 -20.87
CA PRO A 38 3.37 -22.21 -21.12
C PRO A 38 4.30 -21.01 -21.34
N LEU A 39 3.75 -19.81 -21.59
CA LEU A 39 4.50 -18.56 -21.75
C LEU A 39 4.58 -17.72 -20.47
N LEU A 40 4.13 -18.26 -19.34
CA LEU A 40 4.08 -17.52 -18.07
C LEU A 40 5.50 -17.17 -17.60
N GLU A 41 5.77 -15.87 -17.49
CA GLU A 41 7.02 -15.32 -16.99
C GLU A 41 6.88 -14.93 -15.51
N ASP A 42 5.77 -14.31 -15.12
CA ASP A 42 5.56 -13.81 -13.76
C ASP A 42 4.29 -14.36 -13.14
N LEU A 43 4.43 -14.99 -11.96
CA LEU A 43 3.34 -15.57 -11.18
C LEU A 43 3.33 -14.97 -9.77
N LEU A 44 2.29 -14.19 -9.46
CA LEU A 44 1.98 -13.76 -8.11
C LEU A 44 0.69 -14.41 -7.65
N ILE A 45 0.76 -15.14 -6.54
CA ILE A 45 -0.41 -15.69 -5.86
C ILE A 45 -0.42 -15.17 -4.43
N ALA A 46 -1.39 -14.32 -4.15
CA ALA A 46 -1.62 -13.77 -2.83
C ALA A 46 -3.03 -14.12 -2.36
N ARG A 47 -3.12 -14.47 -1.09
CA ARG A 47 -4.40 -14.66 -0.41
C ARG A 47 -4.32 -14.02 0.95
N TRP A 48 -5.45 -13.68 1.55
CA TRP A 48 -5.49 -13.14 2.91
C TRP A 48 -5.47 -14.23 3.98
N GLU A 49 -5.54 -15.49 3.57
CA GLU A 49 -5.56 -16.69 4.39
C GLU A 49 -4.62 -17.73 3.79
N GLY A 50 -4.26 -18.71 4.61
CA GLY A 50 -3.53 -19.89 4.16
C GLY A 50 -4.21 -20.57 2.97
N TRP A 51 -3.41 -20.94 1.98
CA TRP A 51 -3.88 -21.73 0.85
C TRP A 51 -2.89 -22.83 0.52
N TYR A 52 -3.41 -23.95 0.05
CA TYR A 52 -2.60 -25.10 -0.26
C TYR A 52 -2.31 -25.17 -1.76
N VAL A 53 -1.04 -25.35 -2.08
CA VAL A 53 -0.60 -25.84 -3.38
C VAL A 53 -0.80 -27.35 -3.36
N ASP A 54 -1.68 -27.86 -4.21
CA ASP A 54 -1.98 -29.27 -4.34
C ASP A 54 -1.26 -29.88 -5.56
N GLY A 55 -0.60 -31.02 -5.34
CA GLY A 55 0.13 -31.74 -6.39
C GLY A 55 1.50 -31.15 -6.75
N PRO A 56 2.20 -31.81 -7.70
CA PRO A 56 3.51 -31.37 -8.17
C PRO A 56 3.40 -30.07 -8.98
N TRP A 57 4.45 -29.26 -9.00
CA TRP A 57 4.50 -28.06 -9.85
C TRP A 57 4.68 -28.41 -11.33
N ILE A 58 5.42 -29.48 -11.63
CA ILE A 58 5.76 -29.85 -13.00
C ILE A 58 4.64 -30.75 -13.57
N PRO A 59 4.04 -30.39 -14.71
CA PRO A 59 3.09 -31.25 -15.42
C PRO A 59 3.70 -32.62 -15.73
N ARG A 60 2.91 -33.69 -15.62
CA ARG A 60 3.40 -35.07 -15.85
C ARG A 60 3.88 -35.30 -17.29
N ASP A 61 3.33 -34.54 -18.21
CA ASP A 61 3.60 -34.51 -19.65
C ASP A 61 4.69 -33.51 -20.05
N HIS A 62 5.29 -32.80 -19.10
CA HIS A 62 6.35 -31.82 -19.36
C HIS A 62 7.62 -32.48 -19.87
N ASP A 63 8.17 -31.96 -20.97
CA ASP A 63 9.46 -32.40 -21.48
C ASP A 63 10.58 -31.97 -20.51
N ARG A 64 11.33 -32.93 -19.99
CA ARG A 64 12.43 -32.66 -19.05
C ARG A 64 13.60 -31.89 -19.68
N GLN A 65 13.64 -31.76 -21.00
CA GLN A 65 14.62 -30.91 -21.68
C GLN A 65 14.15 -29.46 -21.81
N GLN A 66 12.86 -29.20 -21.62
CA GLN A 66 12.26 -27.88 -21.77
C GLN A 66 12.26 -27.13 -20.44
N THR A 67 12.75 -25.89 -20.47
CA THR A 67 12.69 -24.97 -19.33
C THR A 67 11.40 -24.14 -19.38
N PHE A 68 10.89 -23.72 -18.23
CA PHE A 68 9.81 -22.73 -18.16
C PHE A 68 10.38 -21.31 -18.37
N PRO A 69 9.61 -20.39 -18.97
CA PRO A 69 10.02 -19.00 -19.16
C PRO A 69 9.89 -18.14 -17.89
N LEU A 70 9.57 -18.77 -16.74
CA LEU A 70 9.38 -18.10 -15.46
C LEU A 70 10.62 -17.27 -15.05
N LYS A 71 10.35 -16.01 -14.75
CA LYS A 71 11.25 -14.97 -14.25
C LYS A 71 10.89 -14.58 -12.82
N GLY A 72 9.60 -14.55 -12.47
CA GLY A 72 9.13 -14.18 -11.14
C GLY A 72 8.13 -15.17 -10.55
N ILE A 73 8.37 -15.60 -9.31
CA ILE A 73 7.43 -16.39 -8.51
C ILE A 73 7.27 -15.73 -7.15
N ALA A 74 6.05 -15.28 -6.83
CA ALA A 74 5.69 -14.70 -5.55
C ALA A 74 4.47 -15.40 -4.96
N LEU A 75 4.65 -16.11 -3.84
CA LEU A 75 3.60 -16.83 -3.12
C LEU A 75 3.46 -16.24 -1.73
N ILE A 76 2.26 -15.80 -1.36
CA ILE A 76 1.96 -15.18 -0.06
C ILE A 76 0.96 -16.07 0.69
N TYR A 77 1.35 -16.53 1.88
CA TYR A 77 0.71 -17.58 2.71
C TYR A 77 0.49 -18.94 2.04
N PRO A 78 1.45 -19.46 1.27
CA PRO A 78 1.28 -20.77 0.70
C PRO A 78 1.54 -21.87 1.75
N VAL A 79 0.89 -23.00 1.53
CA VAL A 79 1.19 -24.29 2.15
C VAL A 79 1.51 -25.27 1.03
N PHE A 80 2.74 -25.75 0.96
CA PHE A 80 3.20 -26.58 -0.15
C PHE A 80 4.31 -27.52 0.29
N ARG A 81 4.55 -28.59 -0.48
CA ARG A 81 5.71 -29.45 -0.26
C ARG A 81 6.95 -28.76 -0.82
N GLN A 82 7.93 -28.52 0.04
CA GLN A 82 9.20 -27.88 -0.37
C GLN A 82 9.84 -28.58 -1.57
N SER A 83 9.85 -29.92 -1.60
CA SER A 83 10.40 -30.72 -2.71
C SER A 83 9.81 -30.36 -4.07
N ASP A 84 8.51 -30.06 -4.11
CA ASP A 84 7.82 -29.86 -5.38
C ASP A 84 8.18 -28.49 -5.99
N LEU A 85 8.43 -27.48 -5.14
CA LEU A 85 9.00 -26.20 -5.57
C LEU A 85 10.49 -26.34 -5.92
N GLU A 86 11.27 -27.06 -5.11
CA GLU A 86 12.68 -27.36 -5.39
C GLU A 86 12.85 -28.02 -6.76
N ASP A 87 11.94 -28.92 -7.14
CA ASP A 87 11.90 -29.56 -8.44
C ASP A 87 11.62 -28.54 -9.56
N LEU A 88 10.63 -27.65 -9.39
CA LEU A 88 10.33 -26.59 -10.36
C LEU A 88 11.55 -25.68 -10.61
N LEU A 89 12.27 -25.30 -9.55
CA LEU A 89 13.42 -24.40 -9.67
C LEU A 89 14.52 -24.95 -10.60
N ARG A 90 14.64 -26.28 -10.74
CA ARG A 90 15.57 -26.90 -11.69
C ARG A 90 15.20 -26.65 -13.16
N PHE A 91 13.96 -26.28 -13.43
CA PHE A 91 13.42 -25.99 -14.77
C PHE A 91 13.23 -24.48 -15.03
N THR A 92 13.64 -23.61 -14.10
CA THR A 92 13.50 -22.15 -14.22
C THR A 92 14.85 -21.44 -14.12
N PRO A 93 15.80 -21.67 -15.05
CA PRO A 93 17.13 -21.05 -14.97
C PRO A 93 17.10 -19.52 -15.13
N ASN A 94 16.04 -18.97 -15.72
CA ASN A 94 15.87 -17.53 -15.94
C ASN A 94 15.17 -16.81 -14.79
N LEU A 95 14.96 -17.48 -13.64
CA LEU A 95 14.28 -16.89 -12.50
C LEU A 95 15.15 -15.76 -11.92
N VAL A 96 14.56 -14.57 -11.79
CA VAL A 96 15.18 -13.38 -11.20
C VAL A 96 14.50 -12.98 -9.89
N GLU A 97 13.26 -13.39 -9.67
CA GLU A 97 12.49 -13.09 -8.47
C GLU A 97 11.89 -14.36 -7.86
N LEU A 98 12.15 -14.58 -6.57
CA LEU A 98 11.56 -15.67 -5.79
C LEU A 98 11.14 -15.18 -4.41
N LYS A 99 9.83 -15.05 -4.18
CA LYS A 99 9.24 -14.56 -2.92
C LYS A 99 8.30 -15.61 -2.36
N LEU A 100 8.63 -16.11 -1.18
CA LEU A 100 7.83 -17.04 -0.38
C LEU A 100 7.54 -16.35 0.95
N ALA A 101 6.43 -15.61 1.00
CA ALA A 101 6.08 -14.76 2.13
C ALA A 101 5.08 -15.48 3.06
N GLY A 102 5.38 -15.56 4.35
CA GLY A 102 4.45 -16.09 5.35
C GLY A 102 4.11 -17.57 5.12
N VAL A 103 5.08 -18.39 4.69
CA VAL A 103 4.89 -19.82 4.47
C VAL A 103 4.40 -20.49 5.76
N MET A 104 3.31 -21.28 5.66
CA MET A 104 2.69 -21.89 6.85
C MET A 104 3.04 -23.37 6.96
N GLU A 105 3.29 -23.81 8.19
CA GLU A 105 3.42 -25.22 8.53
C GLU A 105 2.05 -25.87 8.75
N ASP A 106 1.98 -27.17 8.45
CA ASP A 106 0.74 -27.97 8.53
C ASP A 106 0.11 -28.00 9.93
N ASP A 107 0.92 -27.77 10.98
CA ASP A 107 0.49 -27.83 12.39
C ASP A 107 -0.33 -26.60 12.83
N GLN A 108 -0.44 -25.55 12.00
CA GLN A 108 -0.93 -24.23 12.43
C GLN A 108 -2.29 -23.82 11.88
N SER A 109 -2.99 -24.66 11.11
CA SER A 109 -4.25 -24.22 10.50
C SER A 109 -5.30 -25.31 10.37
N PHE A 110 -6.32 -25.19 11.22
CA PHE A 110 -7.74 -25.51 11.00
C PHE A 110 -8.08 -26.96 10.58
N GLU A 111 -9.25 -27.46 10.96
CA GLU A 111 -9.72 -28.84 10.67
C GLU A 111 -9.98 -29.12 9.16
N ILE A 112 -9.13 -28.61 8.27
CA ILE A 112 -9.12 -28.93 6.86
C ILE A 112 -8.55 -30.34 6.75
N SER A 113 -9.44 -31.31 6.88
CA SER A 113 -9.19 -32.74 6.79
C SER A 113 -8.46 -33.04 5.47
N ARG A 114 -7.13 -33.14 5.51
CA ARG A 114 -6.29 -33.46 4.35
C ARG A 114 -5.28 -34.57 4.65
N PRO A 115 -4.89 -35.35 3.62
CA PRO A 115 -4.50 -36.75 3.82
C PRO A 115 -2.99 -36.99 3.87
N THR A 116 -2.13 -35.97 3.90
CA THR A 116 -0.70 -36.17 3.62
C THR A 116 0.15 -35.49 4.67
N GLY A 117 1.07 -36.25 5.27
CA GLY A 117 1.69 -35.95 6.55
C GLY A 117 2.39 -34.60 6.68
N ARG A 118 2.76 -34.32 7.94
CA ARG A 118 3.32 -33.05 8.43
C ARG A 118 4.29 -32.41 7.45
N ILE A 119 3.90 -31.26 6.89
CA ILE A 119 4.76 -30.44 6.05
C ILE A 119 5.77 -29.72 6.93
N GLN A 120 7.05 -29.95 6.67
CA GLN A 120 8.17 -29.28 7.33
C GLN A 120 9.05 -28.61 6.27
N TYR A 121 9.43 -27.37 6.54
CA TYR A 121 10.33 -26.62 5.68
C TYR A 121 11.73 -26.59 6.28
N ASN A 122 12.73 -26.74 5.43
CA ASN A 122 14.13 -26.56 5.78
C ASN A 122 14.70 -25.41 4.95
N ARG A 123 14.68 -24.21 5.53
CA ARG A 123 15.15 -22.98 4.89
C ARG A 123 16.61 -23.06 4.47
N GLN A 124 17.47 -23.62 5.31
CA GLN A 124 18.90 -23.75 5.01
C GLN A 124 19.12 -24.61 3.76
N ARG A 125 18.53 -25.82 3.74
CA ARG A 125 18.58 -26.72 2.59
C ARG A 125 18.04 -26.06 1.33
N PHE A 126 16.93 -25.32 1.43
CA PHE A 126 16.35 -24.62 0.30
C PHE A 126 17.32 -23.57 -0.26
N CYS A 127 17.93 -22.76 0.60
CA CYS A 127 18.91 -21.76 0.19
C CYS A 127 20.17 -22.40 -0.41
N GLU A 128 20.66 -23.51 0.15
CA GLU A 128 21.77 -24.29 -0.42
C GLU A 128 21.43 -24.82 -1.82
N LEU A 129 20.21 -25.30 -2.04
CA LEU A 129 19.75 -25.68 -3.37
C LEU A 129 19.75 -24.47 -4.32
N VAL A 130 19.14 -23.35 -3.95
CA VAL A 130 19.08 -22.16 -4.80
C VAL A 130 20.49 -21.71 -5.21
N ARG A 131 21.46 -21.72 -4.27
CA ARG A 131 22.89 -21.42 -4.57
C ARG A 131 23.52 -22.40 -5.55
N SER A 132 23.12 -23.68 -5.52
CA SER A 132 23.65 -24.72 -6.39
C SER A 132 23.10 -24.65 -7.82
N LEU A 133 21.98 -23.94 -8.03
CA LEU A 133 21.35 -23.79 -9.34
C LEU A 133 21.96 -22.60 -10.10
N PRO A 134 21.97 -22.63 -11.44
CA PRO A 134 22.45 -21.52 -12.28
C PRO A 134 21.41 -20.38 -12.36
N ILE A 135 20.87 -19.96 -11.22
CA ILE A 135 19.85 -18.92 -11.08
C ILE A 135 20.50 -17.68 -10.52
N LYS A 136 20.21 -16.51 -11.10
CA LYS A 136 20.70 -15.22 -10.61
C LYS A 136 19.53 -14.37 -10.15
N LEU A 137 19.28 -14.37 -8.85
CA LEU A 137 18.17 -13.64 -8.26
C LEU A 137 18.53 -12.17 -8.07
N ASP A 138 17.62 -11.30 -8.51
CA ASP A 138 17.60 -9.87 -8.21
C ASP A 138 16.75 -9.60 -6.94
N SER A 139 15.75 -10.44 -6.64
CA SER A 139 14.93 -10.34 -5.43
C SER A 139 14.65 -11.71 -4.83
N PHE A 140 14.81 -11.82 -3.51
CA PHE A 140 14.57 -13.06 -2.76
C PHE A 140 13.89 -12.78 -1.42
N LEU A 141 12.83 -13.53 -1.12
CA LEU A 141 12.21 -13.60 0.20
C LEU A 141 11.85 -15.05 0.50
N PHE A 142 12.19 -15.53 1.70
CA PHE A 142 11.64 -16.76 2.24
C PHE A 142 11.41 -16.59 3.74
N SER A 143 10.15 -16.34 4.11
CA SER A 143 9.70 -16.13 5.49
C SER A 143 8.61 -17.12 5.89
N PHE A 144 8.47 -17.29 7.20
CA PHE A 144 7.47 -18.15 7.81
C PHE A 144 6.40 -17.32 8.49
N LEU A 145 5.18 -17.86 8.56
CA LEU A 145 4.11 -17.26 9.36
C LEU A 145 4.37 -17.41 10.86
N SER A 146 5.04 -18.50 11.27
CA SER A 146 5.16 -18.87 12.67
C SER A 146 6.29 -18.16 13.41
N PRO A 147 6.00 -17.51 14.56
CA PRO A 147 7.03 -16.90 15.41
C PRO A 147 8.06 -17.89 15.96
N SER A 148 7.69 -19.17 16.15
CA SER A 148 8.60 -20.17 16.73
C SER A 148 9.79 -20.53 15.84
N LEU A 149 9.70 -20.20 14.55
CA LEU A 149 10.73 -20.46 13.54
C LEU A 149 11.50 -19.18 13.14
N GLN A 150 11.13 -18.04 13.72
CA GLN A 150 11.86 -16.78 13.56
C GLN A 150 13.14 -16.87 14.39
N SER A 151 14.18 -17.53 13.87
CA SER A 151 15.53 -17.40 14.42
C SER A 151 16.13 -16.07 13.95
N ASP A 152 16.43 -15.19 14.90
CA ASP A 152 16.62 -13.74 14.74
C ASP A 152 17.75 -13.26 13.80
N ASP A 153 18.74 -14.09 13.42
CA ASP A 153 19.98 -13.56 12.81
C ASP A 153 20.31 -14.02 11.37
N GLY A 154 19.52 -14.93 10.77
CA GLY A 154 19.88 -15.55 9.48
C GLY A 154 19.35 -14.85 8.23
N THR A 155 18.22 -14.15 8.31
CA THR A 155 17.48 -13.67 7.12
C THR A 155 18.29 -12.70 6.28
N GLN A 156 18.94 -11.72 6.92
CA GLN A 156 19.73 -10.72 6.21
C GLN A 156 20.95 -11.34 5.52
N SER A 157 21.64 -12.26 6.20
CA SER A 157 22.80 -12.95 5.63
C SER A 157 22.41 -13.70 4.37
N ILE A 158 21.25 -14.38 4.39
CA ILE A 158 20.75 -15.13 3.23
C ILE A 158 20.43 -14.21 2.05
N VAL A 159 19.71 -13.10 2.28
CA VAL A 159 19.36 -12.15 1.20
C VAL A 159 20.63 -11.51 0.62
N THR A 160 21.56 -11.09 1.47
CA THR A 160 22.83 -10.48 1.03
C THR A 160 23.69 -11.48 0.27
N GLU A 161 23.62 -12.77 0.60
CA GLU A 161 24.40 -13.81 -0.08
C GLU A 161 23.77 -14.24 -1.41
N LEU A 162 22.45 -14.39 -1.47
CA LEU A 162 21.73 -14.80 -2.68
C LEU A 162 21.59 -13.66 -3.70
N CYS A 163 21.43 -12.43 -3.22
CA CYS A 163 21.20 -11.24 -4.04
C CYS A 163 22.12 -10.06 -3.64
N PRO A 164 23.46 -10.20 -3.69
CA PRO A 164 24.40 -9.22 -3.13
C PRO A 164 24.35 -7.83 -3.77
N ASN A 165 23.88 -7.74 -5.01
CA ASN A 165 23.76 -6.49 -5.77
C ASN A 165 22.30 -6.02 -5.90
N SER A 166 21.39 -6.56 -5.08
CA SER A 166 19.98 -6.25 -5.22
C SER A 166 19.67 -4.79 -4.89
N HIS A 167 18.94 -4.15 -5.79
CA HIS A 167 18.28 -2.87 -5.58
C HIS A 167 16.82 -3.06 -5.16
N GLU A 168 16.38 -4.31 -5.01
CA GLU A 168 15.01 -4.75 -4.81
C GLU A 168 14.86 -5.60 -3.55
N TRP A 169 14.49 -4.94 -2.47
CA TRP A 169 14.36 -5.58 -1.17
C TRP A 169 12.92 -5.93 -0.90
N CYS A 170 12.68 -7.21 -0.60
CA CYS A 170 11.39 -7.68 -0.15
C CYS A 170 11.52 -8.19 1.29
N LEU A 171 10.77 -7.58 2.21
CA LEU A 171 10.81 -7.94 3.62
C LEU A 171 9.47 -8.51 4.06
N TRP A 172 9.52 -9.53 4.91
CA TRP A 172 8.37 -9.96 5.68
C TRP A 172 8.28 -9.15 6.95
N THR A 173 7.13 -8.52 7.17
CA THR A 173 7.02 -7.53 8.23
C THR A 173 7.21 -8.14 9.63
N PRO A 174 6.59 -9.29 9.97
CA PRO A 174 6.88 -9.98 11.22
C PRO A 174 8.36 -10.31 11.45
N ASP A 175 9.17 -10.42 10.39
CA ASP A 175 10.62 -10.69 10.48
C ASP A 175 11.45 -9.40 10.45
N THR A 176 10.81 -8.23 10.32
CA THR A 176 11.50 -6.96 10.14
C THR A 176 11.91 -6.38 11.49
N THR A 177 13.14 -6.65 11.90
CA THR A 177 13.71 -6.12 13.13
C THR A 177 14.28 -4.70 12.92
N PRO A 178 14.41 -3.88 13.99
CA PRO A 178 15.15 -2.62 13.92
C PRO A 178 16.59 -2.80 13.42
N ALA A 179 17.23 -3.93 13.75
CA ALA A 179 18.58 -4.25 13.28
C ALA A 179 18.61 -4.46 11.76
N LEU A 180 17.63 -5.19 11.21
CA LEU A 180 17.49 -5.38 9.77
C LEU A 180 17.32 -4.06 9.04
N LEU A 181 16.44 -3.17 9.52
CA LEU A 181 16.23 -1.88 8.85
C LEU A 181 17.44 -0.94 9.00
N LYS A 182 18.11 -0.94 10.15
CA LYS A 182 19.38 -0.23 10.32
C LYS A 182 20.47 -0.76 9.38
N SER A 183 20.43 -2.05 9.07
CA SER A 183 21.35 -2.63 8.09
C SER A 183 21.08 -2.14 6.66
N LEU A 184 19.84 -1.77 6.33
CA LEU A 184 19.54 -1.13 5.04
C LEU A 184 20.19 0.24 4.93
N GLU A 185 20.28 0.97 6.05
CA GLU A 185 20.97 2.27 6.12
C GLU A 185 22.49 2.13 5.95
N SER A 186 23.07 0.94 6.23
CA SER A 186 24.51 0.70 6.07
C SER A 186 24.91 0.22 4.68
N LEU A 187 23.95 -0.27 3.90
CA LEU A 187 24.18 -0.56 2.50
C LEU A 187 24.44 0.75 1.75
N PRO A 188 25.36 0.78 0.77
CA PRO A 188 25.46 1.94 -0.12
C PRO A 188 24.04 2.19 -0.65
N ASN A 189 23.55 3.43 -0.56
CA ASN A 189 22.14 3.77 -0.83
C ASN A 189 21.68 3.41 -2.27
N VAL A 190 21.46 2.13 -2.54
CA VAL A 190 21.11 1.59 -3.85
C VAL A 190 19.75 0.90 -3.85
N ILE A 191 19.06 0.85 -2.71
CA ILE A 191 17.69 0.30 -2.66
C ILE A 191 16.76 1.28 -3.37
N THR A 192 16.41 0.95 -4.60
CA THR A 192 15.44 1.70 -5.38
C THR A 192 14.03 1.16 -5.22
N ASN A 193 13.89 -0.13 -4.90
CA ASN A 193 12.60 -0.80 -4.77
C ASN A 193 12.52 -1.48 -3.39
N LEU A 194 11.56 -1.06 -2.57
CA LEU A 194 11.28 -1.67 -1.27
C LEU A 194 9.87 -2.26 -1.31
N GLU A 195 9.77 -3.56 -1.07
CA GLU A 195 8.52 -4.29 -0.91
C GLU A 195 8.40 -4.80 0.52
N LEU A 196 7.28 -4.49 1.17
CA LEU A 196 6.97 -5.01 2.50
C LEU A 196 5.74 -5.88 2.39
N CYS A 197 5.90 -7.16 2.70
CA CYS A 197 4.81 -8.12 2.79
C CYS A 197 4.38 -8.21 4.26
N TRP A 198 3.08 -8.12 4.56
CA TRP A 198 2.60 -8.05 5.94
C TRP A 198 1.53 -9.10 6.24
N ASN A 199 1.56 -9.65 7.46
CA ASN A 199 0.53 -10.53 8.00
C ASN A 199 -0.73 -9.82 8.50
N TYR A 200 -1.60 -9.39 7.60
CA TYR A 200 -2.90 -8.85 8.00
C TYR A 200 -3.94 -9.91 7.66
N LEU A 201 -4.04 -10.93 8.53
CA LEU A 201 -5.18 -11.85 8.52
C LEU A 201 -6.41 -11.02 8.89
N GLU A 202 -7.03 -10.38 7.89
CA GLU A 202 -8.20 -9.51 8.03
C GLU A 202 -9.35 -10.17 8.78
N ASP A 203 -9.41 -11.50 8.75
CA ASP A 203 -10.64 -12.23 9.06
C ASP A 203 -10.85 -12.53 10.55
N SER A 204 -9.89 -12.23 11.42
CA SER A 204 -10.16 -12.45 12.85
C SER A 204 -11.00 -11.34 13.48
N GLY A 205 -11.09 -10.14 12.87
CA GLY A 205 -11.77 -8.97 13.46
C GLY A 205 -11.29 -8.60 14.88
N SER A 206 -10.22 -9.26 15.34
CA SER A 206 -9.88 -9.44 16.75
C SER A 206 -8.48 -8.95 17.07
N GLN A 207 -7.77 -8.35 16.10
CA GLN A 207 -6.57 -7.58 16.37
C GLN A 207 -6.87 -6.09 16.24
N PRO A 208 -6.57 -5.28 17.26
CA PRO A 208 -6.66 -3.83 17.15
C PRO A 208 -5.62 -3.32 16.19
N CYS A 209 -5.96 -2.27 15.46
CA CYS A 209 -4.96 -1.53 14.70
C CYS A 209 -3.94 -0.97 15.71
N GLY A 210 -2.72 -1.49 15.77
CA GLY A 210 -1.61 -0.86 16.51
C GLY A 210 -1.22 -1.52 17.83
N GLN A 211 -1.28 -2.84 17.93
CA GLN A 211 -0.64 -3.51 19.07
C GLN A 211 0.89 -3.33 19.04
N ASP A 212 1.54 -3.35 20.22
CA ASP A 212 2.96 -2.96 20.41
C ASP A 212 3.97 -3.69 19.47
N SER A 213 3.69 -4.93 19.04
CA SER A 213 4.53 -5.64 18.05
C SER A 213 4.40 -5.07 16.63
N GLU A 214 3.26 -4.48 16.31
CA GLU A 214 2.94 -3.88 15.02
C GLU A 214 3.44 -2.45 14.89
N VAL A 215 3.67 -1.71 15.98
CA VAL A 215 4.07 -0.29 15.93
C VAL A 215 5.51 -0.12 15.42
N ASN A 216 6.37 -1.11 15.65
CA ASN A 216 7.79 -0.97 15.33
C ASN A 216 8.06 -0.88 13.83
N VAL A 217 7.43 -1.71 13.01
CA VAL A 217 7.78 -1.75 11.57
C VAL A 217 7.27 -0.54 10.81
N PRO A 218 6.02 -0.09 10.96
CA PRO A 218 5.56 1.15 10.34
C PRO A 218 6.38 2.37 10.81
N ARG A 219 6.83 2.39 12.07
CA ARG A 219 7.76 3.42 12.58
C ARG A 219 9.09 3.40 11.84
N LEU A 220 9.69 2.21 11.70
CA LEU A 220 10.98 2.06 11.05
C LEU A 220 10.90 2.29 9.53
N LEU A 221 9.80 1.88 8.89
CA LEU A 221 9.49 2.24 7.51
C LEU A 221 9.39 3.75 7.35
N HIS A 222 8.65 4.42 8.24
CA HIS A 222 8.55 5.88 8.23
C HIS A 222 9.93 6.53 8.36
N GLN A 223 10.75 6.08 9.32
CA GLN A 223 12.11 6.56 9.49
C GLN A 223 12.94 6.36 8.20
N TYR A 224 12.90 5.16 7.62
CA TYR A 224 13.61 4.85 6.37
C TYR A 224 13.16 5.75 5.21
N LEU A 225 11.86 6.00 5.04
CA LEU A 225 11.36 6.92 4.01
C LEU A 225 11.82 8.36 4.25
N CYS A 226 11.97 8.77 5.51
CA CYS A 226 12.50 10.07 5.91
C CYS A 226 14.03 10.20 5.75
N THR A 227 14.78 9.09 5.63
CA THR A 227 16.24 9.11 5.52
C THR A 227 16.77 8.62 4.17
N SER A 228 15.97 7.93 3.35
CA SER A 228 16.39 7.32 2.08
C SER A 228 15.94 8.13 0.86
N PRO A 229 16.80 8.98 0.26
CA PRO A 229 16.43 9.80 -0.90
C PRO A 229 16.44 9.03 -2.23
N HIS A 230 16.93 7.80 -2.25
CA HIS A 230 17.15 7.00 -3.46
C HIS A 230 15.99 6.08 -3.81
N LEU A 231 15.02 5.91 -2.91
CA LEU A 231 13.88 5.04 -3.15
C LEU A 231 13.03 5.56 -4.32
N LEU A 232 12.84 4.70 -5.33
CA LEU A 232 12.06 4.98 -6.55
C LEU A 232 10.72 4.26 -6.55
N ARG A 233 10.60 3.11 -5.88
CA ARG A 233 9.36 2.36 -5.75
C ARG A 233 9.20 1.86 -4.32
N LEU A 234 8.03 2.15 -3.74
CA LEU A 234 7.58 1.57 -2.48
C LEU A 234 6.35 0.71 -2.78
N LYS A 235 6.44 -0.57 -2.44
CA LYS A 235 5.36 -1.53 -2.57
C LYS A 235 5.03 -2.10 -1.20
N SER A 236 4.10 -1.48 -0.49
CA SER A 236 3.58 -2.06 0.74
C SER A 236 2.50 -3.07 0.39
N LEU A 237 2.89 -4.33 0.20
CA LEU A 237 1.93 -5.42 0.16
C LEU A 237 1.38 -5.63 1.56
N GLN A 238 0.24 -5.00 1.83
CA GLN A 238 -0.56 -5.17 3.04
C GLN A 238 0.06 -4.57 4.32
N ALA A 239 1.26 -3.94 4.28
CA ALA A 239 1.80 -3.29 5.48
C ALA A 239 1.08 -1.96 5.75
N ALA A 240 0.55 -1.88 6.97
CA ALA A 240 -0.10 -0.70 7.49
C ALA A 240 0.91 0.46 7.61
N TYR A 241 0.62 1.58 6.98
CA TYR A 241 1.35 2.82 7.16
C TYR A 241 0.53 3.83 7.97
N PRO A 242 1.09 4.38 9.06
CA PRO A 242 0.39 5.28 9.95
C PRO A 242 0.12 6.63 9.30
N LEU A 243 -1.14 7.06 9.30
CA LEU A 243 -1.52 8.42 8.88
C LEU A 243 -0.73 9.49 9.66
N ARG A 244 -0.46 9.25 10.95
CA ARG A 244 0.31 10.18 11.81
C ARG A 244 1.73 10.45 11.32
N GLY A 245 2.35 9.54 10.57
CA GLY A 245 3.64 9.80 9.94
C GLY A 245 3.59 10.90 8.89
N MET A 246 2.42 11.15 8.28
CA MET A 246 2.17 12.21 7.30
C MET A 246 1.58 13.48 7.93
N ASP A 247 0.93 13.39 9.08
CA ASP A 247 0.26 14.51 9.74
C ASP A 247 1.23 15.42 10.53
N LEU A 248 2.00 16.21 9.78
CA LEU A 248 3.04 17.10 10.33
C LEU A 248 2.54 18.07 11.41
N HIS A 249 1.27 18.47 11.32
CA HIS A 249 0.67 19.48 12.20
C HIS A 249 -0.31 18.89 13.21
N ARG A 250 -0.43 17.56 13.25
CA ARG A 250 -1.35 16.82 14.15
C ARG A 250 -2.82 17.25 13.97
N ARG A 251 -3.21 17.54 12.73
CA ARG A 251 -4.55 18.03 12.34
C ARG A 251 -5.56 16.92 12.13
N VAL A 252 -5.19 15.64 12.16
CA VAL A 252 -6.15 14.52 12.10
C VAL A 252 -7.22 14.64 13.19
N GLY A 253 -6.87 15.27 14.32
CA GLY A 253 -7.78 15.65 15.39
C GLY A 253 -8.73 16.81 15.06
N PHE A 254 -8.82 17.30 13.81
CA PHE A 254 -9.88 18.22 13.35
C PHE A 254 -11.09 17.44 12.82
N SER A 255 -11.17 16.15 13.11
CA SER A 255 -12.27 15.24 12.75
C SER A 255 -13.66 15.73 13.18
N TRP A 256 -13.75 16.72 14.07
CA TRP A 256 -14.95 17.29 14.70
C TRP A 256 -15.67 18.35 13.87
N LEU A 257 -15.16 18.69 12.67
CA LEU A 257 -15.94 19.45 11.68
C LEU A 257 -17.22 18.69 11.23
N THR A 258 -17.48 17.50 11.79
CA THR A 258 -18.81 16.89 11.92
C THR A 258 -19.40 17.15 13.32
N PRO A 259 -20.60 17.76 13.45
CA PRO A 259 -21.15 18.17 14.73
C PRO A 259 -21.36 17.01 15.72
N ASN A 260 -21.19 17.29 17.03
CA ASN A 260 -21.52 16.44 18.22
C ASN A 260 -20.42 15.55 18.82
N THR A 261 -19.16 15.87 18.66
CA THR A 261 -18.10 15.12 19.36
C THR A 261 -17.28 16.11 20.21
N GLU A 262 -16.99 15.79 21.48
CA GLU A 262 -16.12 16.59 22.36
C GLU A 262 -14.71 15.97 22.36
N PHE A 263 -13.69 16.72 21.94
CA PHE A 263 -12.31 16.26 22.05
C PHE A 263 -11.59 16.92 23.20
N SER A 264 -10.87 16.10 23.96
CA SER A 264 -9.85 16.58 24.87
C SER A 264 -8.51 16.57 24.14
N TRP A 265 -7.90 17.74 23.96
CA TRP A 265 -6.48 17.90 23.60
C TRP A 265 -5.60 17.38 24.74
N THR A 266 -5.61 16.07 24.98
CA THR A 266 -4.66 15.47 25.90
C THR A 266 -3.32 15.43 25.19
N ALA A 267 -2.33 16.13 25.73
CA ALA A 267 -0.94 16.03 25.31
C ALA A 267 -0.44 14.62 25.65
N ILE A 268 -0.76 13.65 24.81
CA ILE A 268 -0.24 12.30 24.94
C ILE A 268 1.20 12.34 24.44
N GLU A 269 2.13 12.62 25.35
CA GLU A 269 3.58 12.48 25.15
C GLU A 269 4.01 11.00 25.16
N ASP A 270 3.31 10.13 24.43
CA ASP A 270 3.76 8.74 24.38
C ASP A 270 4.95 8.64 23.43
N LYS A 271 6.13 8.36 23.99
CA LYS A 271 7.39 8.12 23.24
C LYS A 271 7.28 6.93 22.27
N LYS A 272 6.22 6.14 22.37
CA LYS A 272 5.91 5.03 21.48
C LYS A 272 5.38 5.49 20.11
N HIS A 273 4.88 6.72 20.00
CA HIS A 273 4.23 7.19 18.78
C HIS A 273 5.21 7.54 17.66
N ILE A 274 4.76 7.28 16.44
CA ILE A 274 5.49 7.59 15.22
C ILE A 274 5.51 9.12 15.09
N GLN A 275 6.71 9.69 15.15
CA GLN A 275 6.87 11.13 14.95
C GLN A 275 6.59 11.45 13.48
N PRO A 276 5.78 12.48 13.19
CA PRO A 276 5.61 12.94 11.82
C PRO A 276 6.96 13.34 11.21
N GLY A 277 7.10 13.14 9.90
CA GLY A 277 8.35 13.42 9.20
C GLY A 277 8.10 13.65 7.71
N ILE A 278 9.06 14.27 7.04
CA ILE A 278 9.00 14.51 5.59
C ILE A 278 9.86 13.46 4.90
N TRP A 279 9.27 12.67 4.01
CA TRP A 279 10.02 11.66 3.28
C TRP A 279 11.14 12.30 2.43
N ALA A 280 12.33 11.72 2.50
CA ALA A 280 13.48 12.11 1.70
C ALA A 280 13.39 11.58 0.25
N CYS A 281 12.57 10.56 -0.02
CA CYS A 281 12.41 9.91 -1.32
C CYS A 281 11.62 10.75 -2.35
N ARG A 282 12.13 11.94 -2.69
CA ARG A 282 11.50 12.88 -3.65
C ARG A 282 11.30 12.31 -5.05
N LYS A 283 12.14 11.33 -5.43
CA LYS A 283 12.13 10.68 -6.75
C LYS A 283 11.25 9.42 -6.77
N LEU A 284 10.43 9.21 -5.75
CA LEU A 284 9.49 8.10 -5.71
C LEU A 284 8.54 8.19 -6.91
N LYS A 285 8.53 7.14 -7.74
CA LYS A 285 7.69 7.00 -8.94
C LYS A 285 6.47 6.15 -8.69
N LYS A 286 6.54 5.22 -7.75
CA LYS A 286 5.45 4.29 -7.44
C LYS A 286 5.29 4.16 -5.93
N VAL A 287 4.06 4.33 -5.47
CA VAL A 287 3.67 4.07 -4.08
C VAL A 287 2.44 3.16 -4.07
N GLU A 288 2.56 2.01 -3.42
CA GLU A 288 1.43 1.18 -3.00
C GLU A 288 1.43 1.18 -1.47
N LEU A 289 0.35 1.66 -0.86
CA LEU A 289 0.28 1.92 0.58
C LEU A 289 -1.08 1.54 1.14
N VAL A 290 -1.10 0.79 2.25
CA VAL A 290 -2.30 0.63 3.07
C VAL A 290 -2.21 1.63 4.21
N VAL A 291 -3.10 2.62 4.26
CA VAL A 291 -3.08 3.66 5.31
C VAL A 291 -3.91 3.21 6.50
N HIS A 292 -3.34 3.34 7.70
CA HIS A 292 -3.97 3.00 8.98
C HIS A 292 -3.89 4.15 9.98
N ASP A 293 -4.83 4.18 10.92
CA ASP A 293 -4.76 5.02 12.10
C ASP A 293 -4.89 4.16 13.35
N HIS A 294 -3.77 4.05 14.05
CA HIS A 294 -3.58 3.20 15.22
C HIS A 294 -3.93 3.90 16.53
N GLU A 295 -4.21 5.20 16.50
CA GLU A 295 -4.19 6.04 17.70
C GLU A 295 -5.53 6.77 17.92
N GLY A 296 -6.58 6.26 17.29
CA GLY A 296 -7.97 6.53 17.65
C GLY A 296 -8.62 7.70 16.96
N SER A 297 -7.92 8.37 16.06
CA SER A 297 -8.60 9.12 15.01
C SER A 297 -9.04 8.09 13.97
N GLN A 298 -10.28 8.17 13.52
CA GLN A 298 -10.75 7.26 12.49
C GLN A 298 -10.27 7.82 11.16
N ILE A 299 -9.69 6.97 10.27
CA ILE A 299 -9.52 7.35 8.85
C ILE A 299 -10.91 7.33 8.21
N SER A 300 -11.80 8.19 8.65
CA SER A 300 -13.17 8.30 8.18
C SER A 300 -13.56 9.78 8.07
N THR A 301 -12.56 10.65 7.91
CA THR A 301 -12.74 12.10 7.87
C THR A 301 -12.12 12.69 6.59
N PRO A 302 -12.71 13.77 6.03
CA PRO A 302 -12.11 14.52 4.93
C PRO A 302 -10.68 14.99 5.26
N VAL A 303 -10.44 15.41 6.50
CA VAL A 303 -9.13 15.86 7.00
C VAL A 303 -8.03 14.81 6.79
N SER A 304 -8.32 13.55 7.11
CA SER A 304 -7.37 12.44 6.91
C SER A 304 -6.97 12.31 5.44
N SER A 305 -7.94 12.47 4.54
CA SER A 305 -7.72 12.38 3.10
C SER A 305 -6.92 13.58 2.57
N ARG A 306 -7.20 14.80 3.09
CA ARG A 306 -6.43 16.00 2.79
C ARG A 306 -4.96 15.84 3.19
N ILE A 307 -4.70 15.23 4.36
CA ILE A 307 -3.34 14.93 4.82
C ILE A 307 -2.66 13.94 3.85
N ILE A 308 -3.31 12.82 3.50
CA ILE A 308 -2.71 11.81 2.61
C ILE A 308 -2.38 12.40 1.24
N PHE A 309 -3.37 13.02 0.57
CA PHE A 309 -3.19 13.56 -0.78
C PHE A 309 -2.27 14.78 -0.81
N GLY A 310 -2.43 15.71 0.13
CA GLY A 310 -1.60 16.91 0.25
C GLY A 310 -0.14 16.56 0.53
N TYR A 311 0.10 15.58 1.39
CA TYR A 311 1.45 15.11 1.71
C TYR A 311 2.08 14.45 0.48
N LEU A 312 1.46 13.42 -0.10
CA LEU A 312 2.05 12.70 -1.24
C LEU A 312 2.31 13.60 -2.45
N SER A 313 1.35 14.47 -2.79
CA SER A 313 1.48 15.38 -3.93
C SER A 313 2.61 16.40 -3.79
N THR A 314 2.92 16.80 -2.56
CA THR A 314 3.95 17.81 -2.27
C THR A 314 5.31 17.16 -2.02
N VAL A 315 5.34 16.04 -1.30
CA VAL A 315 6.57 15.36 -0.85
C VAL A 315 7.19 14.52 -1.97
N CYS A 316 6.37 13.91 -2.83
CA CYS A 316 6.82 13.02 -3.90
C CYS A 316 6.30 13.49 -5.27
N PRO A 317 6.80 14.63 -5.79
CA PRO A 317 6.28 15.24 -7.02
C PRO A 317 6.48 14.39 -8.29
N GLU A 318 7.33 13.36 -8.23
CA GLU A 318 7.70 12.48 -9.34
C GLU A 318 6.84 11.22 -9.44
N LEU A 319 5.77 11.10 -8.63
CA LEU A 319 4.89 9.94 -8.64
C LEU A 319 4.20 9.74 -9.99
N GLU A 320 4.35 8.54 -10.52
CA GLU A 320 3.71 8.02 -11.73
C GLU A 320 2.55 7.05 -11.39
N PHE A 321 2.64 6.35 -10.26
CA PHE A 321 1.65 5.34 -9.85
C PHE A 321 1.36 5.47 -8.35
N VAL A 322 0.08 5.60 -8.01
CA VAL A 322 -0.38 5.70 -6.62
C VAL A 322 -1.50 4.67 -6.42
N ASP A 323 -1.30 3.71 -5.54
CA ASP A 323 -2.31 2.75 -5.05
C ASP A 323 -2.46 2.96 -3.54
N LEU A 324 -3.55 3.60 -3.14
CA LEU A 324 -3.89 3.86 -1.74
C LEU A 324 -5.01 2.93 -1.32
N ARG A 325 -4.78 2.19 -0.25
CA ARG A 325 -5.75 1.28 0.34
C ARG A 325 -5.98 1.63 1.80
N VAL A 326 -7.10 1.19 2.34
CA VAL A 326 -7.40 1.18 3.77
C VAL A 326 -7.92 -0.21 4.13
N PRO A 327 -7.68 -0.71 5.35
CA PRO A 327 -8.14 -2.05 5.73
C PRO A 327 -9.67 -2.11 5.71
N ARG A 328 -10.24 -3.30 5.48
CA ARG A 328 -11.71 -3.47 5.44
C ARG A 328 -12.41 -3.01 6.71
N VAL A 329 -11.85 -3.37 7.86
CA VAL A 329 -12.31 -2.97 9.19
C VAL A 329 -11.10 -2.64 10.05
N CYS A 330 -11.29 -1.70 10.97
CA CYS A 330 -10.29 -1.33 11.95
C CYS A 330 -10.94 -1.11 13.32
N ARG A 331 -10.17 -1.19 14.39
CA ARG A 331 -10.59 -0.80 15.75
C ARG A 331 -9.42 -0.21 16.50
N LYS A 332 -9.70 0.80 17.31
CA LYS A 332 -8.69 1.56 18.07
C LYS A 332 -7.98 0.70 19.13
N ASN A 333 -8.74 -0.11 19.84
CA ASN A 333 -8.23 -1.03 20.86
C ASN A 333 -9.14 -2.27 20.90
N PRO A 334 -8.80 -3.34 21.65
CA PRO A 334 -9.61 -4.56 21.67
C PRO A 334 -11.07 -4.35 22.10
N GLU A 335 -11.34 -3.29 22.86
CA GLU A 335 -12.64 -2.97 23.43
C GLU A 335 -13.46 -1.99 22.56
N SER A 336 -12.83 -1.32 21.60
CA SER A 336 -13.47 -0.34 20.75
C SER A 336 -14.32 -1.02 19.67
N PRO A 337 -15.46 -0.41 19.28
CA PRO A 337 -16.23 -0.92 18.16
C PRO A 337 -15.38 -0.93 16.89
N LEU A 338 -15.64 -1.91 16.03
CA LEU A 338 -15.12 -1.93 14.67
C LEU A 338 -15.67 -0.71 13.91
N TYR A 339 -14.80 -0.05 13.16
CA TYR A 339 -15.15 1.00 12.21
C TYR A 339 -14.60 0.64 10.83
N GLN A 340 -15.17 1.24 9.79
CA GLN A 340 -14.72 1.07 8.41
C GLN A 340 -13.95 2.32 8.01
N PRO A 341 -12.62 2.26 7.82
CA PRO A 341 -11.88 3.39 7.30
C PRO A 341 -12.23 3.63 5.82
N VAL A 342 -12.17 4.90 5.42
CA VAL A 342 -12.54 5.41 4.11
C VAL A 342 -11.56 6.52 3.71
N ILE A 343 -11.05 6.43 2.48
CA ILE A 343 -10.39 7.57 1.81
C ILE A 343 -11.49 8.37 1.09
N PHE A 344 -11.66 9.63 1.50
CA PHE A 344 -12.68 10.53 0.99
C PHE A 344 -12.31 11.02 -0.41
N LYS A 345 -13.23 10.78 -1.34
CA LYS A 345 -13.11 11.18 -2.76
C LYS A 345 -13.82 12.49 -3.06
N ARG A 346 -14.54 13.05 -2.08
CA ARG A 346 -15.21 14.36 -2.19
C ARG A 346 -14.20 15.48 -2.42
N LEU A 347 -14.69 16.60 -2.96
CA LEU A 347 -13.88 17.77 -3.25
C LEU A 347 -13.17 18.29 -2.00
N ASP A 348 -13.88 18.35 -0.86
CA ASP A 348 -13.34 18.75 0.45
C ASP A 348 -12.37 17.74 1.07
N GLY A 349 -12.31 16.51 0.52
CA GLY A 349 -11.32 15.48 0.88
C GLY A 349 -9.94 15.69 0.27
N GLY A 350 -9.78 16.66 -0.64
CA GLY A 350 -8.47 17.07 -1.16
C GLY A 350 -7.90 16.16 -2.25
N MET A 351 -8.69 15.29 -2.87
CA MET A 351 -8.20 14.47 -4.00
C MET A 351 -7.68 15.35 -5.16
N CYS A 352 -8.14 16.60 -5.27
CA CYS A 352 -7.65 17.58 -6.22
C CYS A 352 -6.14 17.88 -6.08
N PHE A 353 -5.52 17.64 -4.91
CA PHE A 353 -4.07 17.79 -4.74
C PHE A 353 -3.25 16.92 -5.70
N MET A 354 -3.82 15.79 -6.15
CA MET A 354 -3.17 14.89 -7.09
C MET A 354 -2.92 15.53 -8.47
N THR A 355 -3.57 16.64 -8.79
CA THR A 355 -3.27 17.45 -9.99
C THR A 355 -1.87 18.05 -9.96
N ARG A 356 -1.25 18.21 -8.78
CA ARG A 356 0.14 18.69 -8.69
C ARG A 356 1.15 17.65 -9.24
N LEU A 357 0.76 16.38 -9.33
CA LEU A 357 1.60 15.28 -9.81
C LEU A 357 1.55 15.17 -11.34
N LYS A 358 2.41 15.93 -12.00
CA LYS A 358 2.46 16.04 -13.47
C LYS A 358 2.76 14.73 -14.21
N LYS A 359 3.33 13.75 -13.52
CA LYS A 359 3.73 12.45 -14.08
C LYS A 359 2.78 11.32 -13.75
N LEU A 360 1.71 11.60 -12.98
CA LEU A 360 0.80 10.59 -12.49
C LEU A 360 0.02 9.94 -13.65
N LYS A 361 0.23 8.65 -13.85
CA LYS A 361 -0.43 7.84 -14.88
C LYS A 361 -1.59 7.05 -14.29
N LEU A 362 -1.40 6.49 -13.10
CA LEU A 362 -2.38 5.66 -12.42
C LEU A 362 -2.66 6.18 -11.02
N LEU A 363 -3.94 6.42 -10.72
CA LEU A 363 -4.44 6.61 -9.37
C LEU A 363 -5.44 5.51 -9.02
N LYS A 364 -5.13 4.72 -7.99
CA LYS A 364 -6.00 3.69 -7.45
C LYS A 364 -6.29 4.01 -5.98
N ILE A 365 -7.57 4.08 -5.64
CA ILE A 365 -8.06 4.30 -4.28
C ILE A 365 -8.99 3.14 -3.94
N CYS A 366 -8.52 2.23 -3.10
CA CYS A 366 -9.28 1.07 -2.64
C CYS A 366 -9.80 1.30 -1.23
N THR A 367 -11.12 1.41 -1.13
CA THR A 367 -11.83 1.23 0.14
C THR A 367 -12.54 -0.11 0.05
N GLU A 368 -12.20 -1.06 0.90
CA GLU A 368 -12.81 -2.41 0.87
C GLU A 368 -14.21 -2.50 1.49
N ALA A 369 -14.74 -1.36 1.93
CA ALA A 369 -16.12 -1.27 2.40
C ALA A 369 -17.10 -1.44 1.22
N TRP A 370 -17.74 -2.61 1.16
CA TRP A 370 -18.77 -3.00 0.19
C TRP A 370 -19.97 -2.04 0.12
N THR A 371 -20.17 -1.25 1.18
CA THR A 371 -21.31 -0.35 1.36
C THR A 371 -20.93 1.12 1.40
N ALA A 372 -19.64 1.46 1.24
CA ALA A 372 -19.23 2.85 1.04
C ALA A 372 -19.52 3.24 -0.43
N ASP A 373 -20.78 3.08 -0.80
CA ASP A 373 -21.35 3.71 -1.97
C ASP A 373 -21.04 5.20 -1.86
N PHE A 374 -20.37 5.66 -2.90
CA PHE A 374 -19.89 6.99 -3.18
C PHE A 374 -20.72 8.09 -2.51
N GLU A 375 -20.35 8.51 -1.30
CA GLU A 375 -20.70 9.84 -0.76
C GLU A 375 -19.95 10.92 -1.56
N CYS A 376 -19.96 10.82 -2.87
CA CYS A 376 -19.20 11.63 -3.78
C CYS A 376 -20.17 11.95 -4.91
N GLY A 377 -20.52 13.22 -5.04
CA GLY A 377 -21.33 13.71 -6.14
C GLY A 377 -20.49 13.91 -7.39
N ASP A 378 -21.17 14.09 -8.51
CA ASP A 378 -20.51 14.31 -9.80
C ASP A 378 -19.53 15.49 -9.78
N ILE A 379 -19.91 16.57 -9.09
CA ILE A 379 -19.09 17.78 -8.91
C ILE A 379 -17.74 17.54 -8.23
N ASP A 380 -17.63 16.47 -7.44
CA ASP A 380 -16.40 16.14 -6.72
C ASP A 380 -15.34 15.53 -7.64
N LEU A 381 -15.75 14.96 -8.78
CA LEU A 381 -14.90 14.18 -9.68
C LEU A 381 -14.94 14.65 -11.14
N ASN A 382 -15.90 15.51 -11.53
CA ASN A 382 -16.08 15.96 -12.90
C ASN A 382 -14.80 16.59 -13.49
N TRP A 383 -14.00 17.27 -12.69
CA TRP A 383 -12.73 17.92 -13.06
C TRP A 383 -11.67 16.95 -13.61
N LEU A 384 -11.81 15.65 -13.31
CA LEU A 384 -10.99 14.59 -13.90
C LEU A 384 -11.18 14.50 -15.43
N LEU A 385 -12.37 14.86 -15.92
CA LEU A 385 -12.71 14.83 -17.34
C LEU A 385 -12.46 16.19 -18.01
N PRO A 386 -12.18 16.22 -19.32
CA PRO A 386 -12.11 17.46 -20.08
C PRO A 386 -13.40 18.30 -19.98
N GLY A 387 -14.57 17.65 -20.02
CA GLY A 387 -15.87 18.33 -19.93
C GLY A 387 -16.13 18.98 -18.57
N GLY A 388 -15.56 18.46 -17.48
CA GLY A 388 -15.72 19.07 -16.15
C GLY A 388 -14.92 20.35 -15.94
N ARG A 389 -14.25 20.87 -16.97
CA ARG A 389 -13.34 22.03 -16.90
C ARG A 389 -13.91 23.27 -17.59
N ASP A 390 -15.14 23.17 -18.12
CA ASP A 390 -15.81 24.31 -18.72
C ASP A 390 -16.26 25.35 -17.68
N ALA A 391 -16.72 26.50 -18.16
CA ALA A 391 -17.11 27.61 -17.30
C ALA A 391 -18.30 27.28 -16.38
N GLU A 392 -19.20 26.40 -16.82
CA GLU A 392 -20.39 25.99 -16.04
C GLU A 392 -19.96 25.10 -14.88
N GLU A 393 -19.11 24.10 -15.13
CA GLU A 393 -18.63 23.19 -14.09
C GLU A 393 -17.65 23.88 -13.13
N LYS A 394 -16.84 24.83 -13.63
CA LYS A 394 -16.08 25.76 -12.78
C LYS A 394 -17.02 26.56 -11.86
N GLN A 395 -18.10 27.12 -12.39
CA GLN A 395 -19.06 27.89 -11.59
C GLN A 395 -19.75 27.03 -10.53
N ARG A 396 -20.18 25.81 -10.88
CA ARG A 396 -20.74 24.84 -9.91
C ARG A 396 -19.77 24.56 -8.77
N ARG A 397 -18.47 24.36 -9.07
CA ARG A 397 -17.44 24.16 -8.02
C ARG A 397 -17.29 25.38 -7.13
N ARG A 398 -17.32 26.61 -7.68
CA ARG A 398 -17.28 27.84 -6.88
C ARG A 398 -18.47 27.92 -5.91
N GLU A 399 -19.69 27.65 -6.40
CA GLU A 399 -20.90 27.60 -5.55
C GLU A 399 -20.75 26.57 -4.43
N LYS A 400 -20.20 25.39 -4.75
CA LYS A 400 -19.92 24.37 -3.73
C LYS A 400 -18.90 24.83 -2.68
N MET A 401 -17.89 25.58 -3.09
CA MET A 401 -16.89 26.16 -2.17
C MET A 401 -17.43 27.33 -1.34
N GLU A 402 -18.52 27.99 -1.77
CA GLU A 402 -19.20 29.01 -0.96
C GLU A 402 -19.87 28.39 0.27
N GLU A 403 -20.35 27.15 0.17
CA GLU A 403 -20.88 26.37 1.30
C GLU A 403 -19.83 26.09 2.39
N TRP A 404 -18.53 26.25 2.09
CA TRP A 404 -17.43 25.98 3.02
C TRP A 404 -17.11 27.15 3.95
N HIS A 405 -17.83 28.28 3.87
CA HIS A 405 -17.49 29.48 4.64
C HIS A 405 -17.45 29.23 6.16
N ASP A 406 -18.50 28.62 6.70
CA ASP A 406 -18.60 28.31 8.13
C ASP A 406 -17.49 27.31 8.55
N TRP A 407 -17.20 26.32 7.71
CA TRP A 407 -16.15 25.32 7.98
C TRP A 407 -14.75 25.94 7.97
N LEU A 408 -14.50 26.91 7.10
CA LEU A 408 -13.22 27.63 7.03
C LEU A 408 -13.01 28.53 8.25
N ASP A 409 -14.08 29.12 8.79
CA ASP A 409 -14.01 29.94 10.00
C ASP A 409 -13.81 29.06 11.25
N GLU A 410 -14.52 27.93 11.35
CA GLU A 410 -14.31 26.94 12.41
C GLU A 410 -12.89 26.35 12.37
N GLU A 411 -12.41 25.96 11.18
CA GLU A 411 -11.05 25.46 10.99
C GLU A 411 -9.99 26.50 11.39
N ARG A 412 -10.22 27.79 11.10
CA ARG A 412 -9.34 28.88 11.52
C ARG A 412 -9.31 29.03 13.04
N GLN A 413 -10.45 28.87 13.71
CA GLN A 413 -10.52 28.89 15.16
C GLN A 413 -9.77 27.70 15.77
N LEU A 414 -10.00 26.48 15.26
CA LEU A 414 -9.31 25.27 15.72
C LEU A 414 -7.79 25.37 15.54
N GLU A 415 -7.33 25.91 14.41
CA GLU A 415 -5.90 26.12 14.18
C GLU A 415 -5.33 27.19 15.11
N ALA A 416 -6.06 28.27 15.40
CA ALA A 416 -5.63 29.28 16.38
C ALA A 416 -5.54 28.71 17.81
N GLU A 417 -6.50 27.87 18.21
CA GLU A 417 -6.48 27.17 19.49
C GLU A 417 -5.28 26.21 19.57
N ARG A 418 -5.08 25.37 18.55
CA ARG A 418 -3.93 24.47 18.45
C ARG A 418 -2.60 25.24 18.59
N LEU A 419 -2.49 26.39 17.93
CA LEU A 419 -1.30 27.23 18.04
C LEU A 419 -1.12 27.83 19.45
N ALA A 420 -2.21 28.21 20.12
CA ALA A 420 -2.19 28.79 21.46
C ALA A 420 -1.84 27.77 22.57
N PHE A 421 -2.31 26.52 22.47
CA PHE A 421 -2.08 25.48 23.48
C PHE A 421 -0.66 24.88 23.48
N GLY A 422 0.28 25.44 22.73
CA GLY A 422 1.67 24.97 22.69
C GLY A 422 1.89 23.63 21.98
N THR A 423 0.82 22.92 21.61
CA THR A 423 0.83 21.88 20.57
C THR A 423 1.16 22.46 19.19
N GLY A 424 1.04 23.78 19.04
CA GLY A 424 1.47 24.61 17.92
C GLY A 424 2.96 24.70 17.68
N ASN A 425 3.79 24.46 18.70
CA ASN A 425 5.17 24.10 18.47
C ASN A 425 5.14 22.68 17.92
N ALA A 426 4.90 22.56 16.61
CA ALA A 426 5.13 21.32 15.87
C ALA A 426 6.42 20.74 16.46
N PRO A 427 6.40 19.52 17.02
CA PRO A 427 7.58 18.95 17.67
C PRO A 427 8.71 19.23 16.71
N MET A 428 9.68 20.09 17.11
CA MET A 428 10.70 20.61 16.19
C MET A 428 11.07 19.43 15.32
N LEU A 429 10.74 19.50 14.02
CA LEU A 429 10.96 18.40 13.09
C LEU A 429 12.48 18.26 13.00
N LYS A 430 13.04 17.62 14.01
CA LYS A 430 14.44 17.28 14.09
C LYS A 430 14.55 16.21 13.04
N SER A 431 15.33 16.52 12.02
CA SER A 431 15.75 15.49 11.09
C SER A 431 16.17 14.27 11.91
N ALA A 432 15.65 13.09 11.56
CA ALA A 432 15.98 11.84 12.24
C ALA A 432 17.50 11.65 12.29
N ASP A 433 18.20 12.20 11.29
CA ASP A 433 19.64 12.37 11.26
C ASP A 433 20.01 13.86 11.30
N PRO A 434 20.72 14.36 12.34
CA PRO A 434 21.20 15.74 12.40
C PRO A 434 22.16 16.12 11.24
N SER A 435 22.67 15.14 10.48
CA SER A 435 23.49 15.37 9.29
C SER A 435 22.69 15.81 8.06
N VAL A 436 21.38 15.50 8.00
CA VAL A 436 20.53 15.83 6.86
C VAL A 436 19.92 17.23 7.06
N PRO A 437 20.15 18.18 6.14
CA PRO A 437 19.57 19.52 6.23
C PRO A 437 18.04 19.45 6.24
N PHE A 438 17.42 20.19 7.16
CA PHE A 438 15.98 20.33 7.22
C PHE A 438 15.46 21.01 5.94
N ASP A 439 14.57 20.33 5.21
CA ASP A 439 13.98 20.85 3.97
C ASP A 439 12.92 21.92 4.27
N THR A 440 13.39 23.13 4.58
CA THR A 440 12.52 24.28 4.89
C THR A 440 11.57 24.61 3.74
N LYS A 441 11.97 24.34 2.50
CA LYS A 441 11.14 24.63 1.32
C LYS A 441 9.91 23.74 1.29
N VAL A 442 10.10 22.42 1.39
CA VAL A 442 8.96 21.49 1.40
C VAL A 442 8.13 21.65 2.67
N HIS A 443 8.77 21.88 3.82
CA HIS A 443 8.04 22.17 5.05
C HIS A 443 7.10 23.39 4.90
N ASN A 444 7.57 24.47 4.27
CA ASN A 444 6.76 25.67 4.03
C ASN A 444 5.61 25.42 3.04
N GLN A 445 5.80 24.51 2.07
CA GLN A 445 4.72 24.08 1.18
C GLN A 445 3.65 23.27 1.91
N LEU A 446 4.03 22.56 2.97
CA LEU A 446 3.16 21.74 3.80
C LEU A 446 2.55 22.50 5.00
N LYS A 447 2.71 23.82 5.10
CA LYS A 447 2.22 24.61 6.25
C LYS A 447 0.69 24.49 6.44
N ASP A 448 -0.06 24.35 5.35
CA ASP A 448 -1.51 24.25 5.34
C ASP A 448 -2.01 22.80 5.16
N LEU A 449 -1.09 21.82 5.24
CA LEU A 449 -1.40 20.39 5.06
C LEU A 449 -2.57 19.94 5.95
N GLY A 450 -3.60 19.38 5.33
CA GLY A 450 -4.77 18.88 6.04
C GLY A 450 -5.86 19.93 6.31
N LEU A 451 -5.67 21.19 5.89
CA LEU A 451 -6.68 22.26 5.99
C LEU A 451 -7.56 22.35 4.73
N LEU A 452 -8.81 22.79 4.91
CA LEU A 452 -9.76 23.07 3.84
C LEU A 452 -9.33 24.28 3.01
N SER A 453 -8.70 25.25 3.66
CA SER A 453 -8.16 26.44 2.98
C SER A 453 -7.15 26.08 1.87
N GLU A 454 -6.33 25.04 2.07
CA GLU A 454 -5.41 24.56 1.04
C GLU A 454 -6.17 23.92 -0.15
N VAL A 455 -7.20 23.12 0.14
CA VAL A 455 -8.06 22.51 -0.89
C VAL A 455 -8.73 23.59 -1.73
N LYS A 456 -9.31 24.60 -1.08
CA LYS A 456 -9.93 25.75 -1.76
C LYS A 456 -8.93 26.46 -2.67
N SER A 457 -7.73 26.76 -2.18
CA SER A 457 -6.69 27.40 -2.99
C SER A 457 -6.31 26.59 -4.23
N VAL A 458 -6.30 25.26 -4.16
CA VAL A 458 -5.97 24.40 -5.30
C VAL A 458 -7.10 24.37 -6.32
N ILE A 459 -8.36 24.33 -5.88
CA ILE A 459 -9.50 24.38 -6.78
C ILE A 459 -9.55 25.74 -7.48
N GLU A 460 -9.33 26.83 -6.75
CA GLU A 460 -9.23 28.17 -7.33
C GLU A 460 -8.09 28.29 -8.34
N GLU A 461 -6.95 27.61 -8.13
CA GLU A 461 -5.85 27.51 -9.10
C GLU A 461 -6.26 26.72 -10.35
N MET A 462 -6.92 25.56 -10.16
CA MET A 462 -7.42 24.73 -11.26
C MET A 462 -8.48 25.46 -12.12
N ASP A 463 -9.29 26.31 -11.49
CA ASP A 463 -10.39 27.00 -12.15
C ASP A 463 -9.97 28.32 -12.84
N ARG A 464 -8.71 28.74 -12.78
CA ARG A 464 -8.21 29.91 -13.51
C ARG A 464 -8.24 29.66 -15.02
N ASP A 465 -8.40 30.73 -15.80
CA ASP A 465 -8.42 30.64 -17.27
C ASP A 465 -7.02 30.51 -17.88
N ASP A 466 -6.01 31.06 -17.19
CA ASP A 466 -4.58 30.78 -17.40
C ASP A 466 -4.10 29.62 -16.51
N GLY A 467 -5.05 28.84 -15.98
CA GLY A 467 -4.80 27.70 -15.13
C GLY A 467 -3.76 26.80 -15.79
N PRO A 468 -2.75 26.36 -15.05
CA PRO A 468 -1.68 25.62 -15.66
C PRO A 468 -2.18 24.31 -16.28
N GLU A 469 -1.55 23.85 -17.37
CA GLU A 469 -1.77 22.52 -17.99
C GLU A 469 -1.34 21.36 -17.06
N TYR A 470 -1.38 21.55 -15.75
CA TYR A 470 -1.06 20.53 -14.73
C TYR A 470 -2.23 19.60 -14.45
N LEU A 471 -3.38 19.74 -15.10
CA LEU A 471 -4.46 18.78 -14.95
C LEU A 471 -4.05 17.46 -15.61
N THR A 472 -3.29 16.66 -14.85
CA THR A 472 -2.79 15.37 -15.27
C THR A 472 -3.95 14.57 -15.83
N GLN A 473 -3.86 14.23 -17.10
CA GLN A 473 -4.78 13.26 -17.68
C GLN A 473 -4.36 11.92 -17.10
N PHE A 474 -5.06 11.48 -16.05
CA PHE A 474 -4.91 10.14 -15.53
C PHE A 474 -5.11 9.18 -16.69
N ALA A 475 -4.05 8.45 -17.05
CA ALA A 475 -4.17 7.41 -18.06
C ALA A 475 -5.16 6.35 -17.56
N GLU A 476 -5.08 6.06 -16.26
CA GLU A 476 -5.90 5.09 -15.56
C GLU A 476 -6.30 5.57 -14.16
N LEU A 477 -7.53 5.24 -13.78
CA LEU A 477 -8.14 5.51 -12.49
C LEU A 477 -8.83 4.24 -12.01
N SER A 478 -8.78 3.97 -10.73
CA SER A 478 -9.58 2.90 -10.12
C SER A 478 -10.09 3.30 -8.75
N PHE A 479 -11.39 3.12 -8.54
CA PHE A 479 -12.02 3.19 -7.23
C PHE A 479 -12.50 1.78 -6.86
N GLY A 480 -11.89 1.20 -5.82
CA GLY A 480 -12.10 -0.19 -5.40
C GLY A 480 -11.08 -1.18 -5.97
N LEU A 481 -11.41 -2.48 -5.94
CA LEU A 481 -10.50 -3.58 -6.33
C LEU A 481 -10.34 -3.77 -7.85
N HIS A 482 -10.95 -2.90 -8.66
CA HIS A 482 -10.92 -3.03 -10.11
C HIS A 482 -9.55 -2.66 -10.70
N LEU A 483 -9.26 -3.19 -11.89
CA LEU A 483 -8.14 -2.74 -12.71
C LEU A 483 -8.29 -1.24 -13.06
N GLY A 484 -7.17 -0.60 -13.35
CA GLY A 484 -7.15 0.78 -13.86
C GLY A 484 -7.99 0.91 -15.12
N GLN A 485 -8.86 1.92 -15.17
CA GLN A 485 -9.68 2.23 -16.34
C GLN A 485 -9.57 3.72 -16.67
N ARG A 486 -9.94 4.10 -17.89
CA ARG A 486 -9.99 5.52 -18.26
C ARG A 486 -10.97 6.28 -17.38
N ALA A 487 -10.70 7.55 -17.12
CA ALA A 487 -11.52 8.40 -16.28
C ALA A 487 -12.99 8.41 -16.74
N GLU A 488 -13.26 8.44 -18.04
CA GLU A 488 -14.63 8.39 -18.59
C GLU A 488 -15.34 7.09 -18.22
N THR A 489 -14.65 5.95 -18.25
CA THR A 489 -15.23 4.65 -17.88
C THR A 489 -15.56 4.61 -16.40
N ILE A 490 -14.66 5.11 -15.55
CA ILE A 490 -14.90 5.21 -14.11
C ILE A 490 -16.07 6.16 -13.82
N MET A 491 -16.08 7.36 -14.41
CA MET A 491 -17.15 8.34 -14.20
C MET A 491 -18.51 7.81 -14.65
N ASN A 492 -18.58 7.09 -15.77
CA ASN A 492 -19.82 6.43 -16.21
C ASN A 492 -20.28 5.30 -15.27
N ARG A 493 -19.35 4.63 -14.59
CA ARG A 493 -19.65 3.56 -13.64
C ARG A 493 -20.13 4.13 -12.30
N VAL A 494 -19.50 5.21 -11.83
CA VAL A 494 -19.83 5.87 -10.57
C VAL A 494 -21.10 6.72 -10.71
N PHE A 495 -21.29 7.39 -11.85
CA PHE A 495 -22.44 8.28 -12.12
C PHE A 495 -23.20 7.83 -13.37
N PRO A 496 -23.94 6.70 -13.33
CA PRO A 496 -24.64 6.18 -14.50
C PRO A 496 -25.70 7.13 -15.06
N ASP A 497 -26.27 8.01 -14.22
CA ASP A 497 -27.32 8.95 -14.62
C ASP A 497 -26.82 10.09 -15.53
N ARG A 498 -25.51 10.36 -15.59
CA ARG A 498 -24.93 11.32 -16.55
C ARG A 498 -25.22 11.01 -18.02
N ARG A 499 -25.57 9.75 -18.35
CA ARG A 499 -25.89 9.35 -19.72
C ARG A 499 -27.28 9.80 -20.19
N ARG A 500 -28.13 10.26 -19.27
CA ARG A 500 -29.55 10.55 -19.54
C ARG A 500 -29.84 12.04 -19.71
N SER A 501 -28.91 12.91 -19.33
CA SER A 501 -28.89 14.36 -19.57
C SER A 501 -28.11 14.67 -20.83
#